data_AF-A0A9R0QMU5-F1
#
_entry.id   AF-A0A9R0QMU5-F1
#
_cell.length_a   1.000
_cell.length_b   1.000
_cell.length_c   1.000
_cell.angle_alpha   90.00
_cell.angle_beta   90.00
_cell.angle_gamma   90.00
#
_symmetry.space_group_name_H-M   'P 1'
#
loop_
_entity.id
_entity.type
_entity.pdbx_description
1 polymer ?
#
loop_
_entity_poly.entity_id
_entity_poly.type
_entity_poly.pdbx_seq_one_letter_code
_entity_poly.pdbx_strand_id
1 'polypeptide(L)'
;MGDFDGEQKEFIKKLVNFRMINGKRTRVRAIVYKTFHRLARTERDVIKLMVDVVDNIKPICEEVKVGVADNIKPICEVVKVGVACTIYDVPGIVARDRQQTLAIRWILGAAFKQRISYRISLEKCSFAEILDAC
;
A
#
# COMPACT_ATOMS: atom_id res chain seq x y z
N MET A 1 -11.17 24.57 4.63
CA MET A 1 -10.55 23.24 4.79
C MET A 1 -11.00 22.43 3.60
N GLY A 2 -10.10 22.11 2.67
CA GLY A 2 -10.46 21.42 1.43
C GLY A 2 -11.27 20.18 1.73
N ASP A 3 -12.42 20.04 1.08
CA ASP A 3 -13.24 18.85 1.23
C ASP A 3 -12.48 17.71 0.56
N PHE A 4 -12.09 16.71 1.36
CA PHE A 4 -11.50 15.49 0.83
C PHE A 4 -12.62 14.67 0.18
N ASP A 5 -12.40 14.17 -1.03
CA ASP A 5 -13.35 13.28 -1.70
C ASP A 5 -13.65 12.05 -0.84
N GLY A 6 -14.84 11.47 -1.00
CA GLY A 6 -15.29 10.31 -0.22
C GLY A 6 -14.30 9.13 -0.30
N GLU A 7 -13.71 8.92 -1.47
CA GLU A 7 -12.71 7.88 -1.71
C GLU A 7 -11.40 8.13 -0.93
N GLN A 8 -10.96 9.38 -0.87
CA GLN A 8 -9.75 9.77 -0.11
C GLN A 8 -9.96 9.55 1.40
N LYS A 9 -11.15 9.88 1.90
CA LYS A 9 -11.54 9.63 3.30
C LYS A 9 -11.53 8.12 3.61
N GLU A 10 -12.01 7.30 2.69
CA GLU A 10 -12.00 5.84 2.85
C GLU A 10 -10.57 5.25 2.81
N PHE A 11 -9.73 5.74 1.90
CA PHE A 11 -8.33 5.34 1.82
C PHE A 11 -7.57 5.63 3.13
N ILE A 12 -7.70 6.85 3.65
CA ILE A 12 -7.10 7.23 4.95
C ILE A 12 -7.62 6.35 6.08
N LYS A 13 -8.92 6.02 6.07
CA LYS A 13 -9.53 5.11 7.06
C LYS A 13 -8.92 3.70 6.98
N LYS A 14 -8.75 3.14 5.78
CA LYS A 14 -8.09 1.85 5.54
C LYS A 14 -6.65 1.88 6.07
N LEU A 15 -5.88 2.91 5.76
CA LEU A 15 -4.50 3.08 6.21
C LEU A 15 -4.37 3.14 7.75
N VAL A 16 -5.23 3.92 8.41
CA VAL A 16 -5.26 4.00 9.89
C VAL A 16 -5.65 2.64 10.50
N ASN A 17 -6.62 1.94 9.91
CA ASN A 17 -7.08 0.66 10.43
C ASN A 17 -6.01 -0.43 10.32
N PHE A 18 -5.31 -0.54 9.18
CA PHE A 18 -4.25 -1.54 9.01
C PHE A 18 -3.09 -1.36 10.00
N ARG A 19 -2.81 -0.13 10.42
CA ARG A 19 -1.76 0.14 11.39
C ARG A 19 -2.21 0.04 12.85
N MET A 20 -3.52 -0.03 13.11
CA MET A 20 -4.05 0.00 14.46
C MET A 20 -3.75 -1.29 15.22
N ILE A 21 -3.02 -1.15 16.33
CA ILE A 21 -2.70 -2.23 17.26
C ILE A 21 -3.44 -1.96 18.56
N ASN A 22 -4.13 -2.99 19.10
CA ASN A 22 -4.90 -2.93 20.35
C ASN A 22 -5.95 -1.80 20.39
N GLY A 23 -6.58 -1.49 19.25
CA GLY A 23 -7.62 -0.45 19.18
C GLY A 23 -7.12 1.00 19.34
N LYS A 24 -5.80 1.24 19.37
CA LYS A 24 -5.21 2.57 19.61
C LYS A 24 -5.28 3.49 18.38
N ARG A 25 -6.49 3.85 17.95
CA ARG A 25 -6.74 4.66 16.74
C ARG A 25 -6.11 6.06 16.82
N THR A 26 -6.22 6.73 17.97
CA THR A 26 -5.70 8.10 18.17
C THR A 26 -4.20 8.19 17.95
N ARG A 27 -3.45 7.20 18.46
CA ARG A 27 -1.99 7.14 18.32
C ARG A 27 -1.57 6.94 16.87
N VAL A 28 -2.25 6.06 16.15
CA VAL A 28 -1.96 5.82 14.73
C VAL A 28 -2.31 7.04 13.89
N ARG A 29 -3.48 7.63 14.12
CA ARG A 29 -3.92 8.86 13.46
C ARG A 29 -2.90 9.99 13.61
N ALA A 30 -2.36 10.17 14.83
CA ALA A 30 -1.31 11.17 15.08
C ALA A 30 -0.03 10.91 14.27
N ILE A 31 0.40 9.66 14.14
CA ILE A 31 1.57 9.28 13.35
C ILE A 31 1.33 9.59 11.87
N VAL A 32 0.18 9.17 11.32
CA VAL A 32 -0.18 9.39 9.91
C VAL A 32 -0.20 10.89 9.58
N TYR A 33 -0.84 11.72 10.42
CA TYR A 33 -0.85 13.16 10.21
C TYR A 33 0.55 13.79 10.28
N LYS A 34 1.42 13.32 11.17
CA LYS A 34 2.81 13.80 11.22
C LYS A 34 3.60 13.38 9.98
N THR A 35 3.34 12.20 9.42
CA THR A 35 3.92 11.79 8.13
C THR A 35 3.42 12.69 7.01
N PHE A 36 2.13 13.00 6.95
CA PHE A 36 1.58 13.92 5.96
C PHE A 36 2.13 15.34 6.08
N HIS A 37 2.31 15.83 7.30
CA HIS A 37 2.94 17.13 7.54
C HIS A 37 4.41 17.16 7.09
N ARG A 38 5.13 16.03 7.14
CA ARG A 38 6.49 15.93 6.57
C ARG A 38 6.47 15.90 5.05
N LEU A 39 5.55 15.14 4.44
CA LEU A 39 5.40 15.08 2.98
C LEU A 39 4.99 16.43 2.38
N ALA A 40 4.09 17.17 3.04
CA ALA A 40 3.65 18.49 2.62
C ALA A 40 4.79 19.52 2.53
N ARG A 41 5.94 19.26 3.16
CA ARG A 41 7.13 20.11 3.07
C ARG A 41 7.95 19.82 1.80
N THR A 42 7.85 18.61 1.27
CA THR A 42 8.57 18.18 0.07
C THR A 42 7.76 18.46 -1.19
N GLU A 43 6.45 18.15 -1.16
CA GLU A 43 5.57 18.28 -2.32
C GLU A 43 4.22 18.89 -1.97
N ARG A 44 3.62 19.56 -2.97
CA ARG A 44 2.44 20.42 -2.78
C ARG A 44 1.14 19.63 -2.59
N ASP A 45 1.02 18.44 -3.20
CA ASP A 45 -0.20 17.63 -3.19
C ASP A 45 0.05 16.22 -2.62
N VAL A 46 0.13 16.12 -1.28
CA VAL A 46 0.38 14.85 -0.55
C VAL A 46 -0.59 13.72 -0.93
N ILE A 47 -1.83 14.06 -1.30
CA ILE A 47 -2.85 13.07 -1.64
C ILE A 47 -2.57 12.43 -3.00
N LYS A 48 -2.17 13.22 -4.00
CA LYS A 48 -1.86 12.71 -5.35
C LYS A 48 -0.66 11.77 -5.28
N LEU A 49 0.40 12.21 -4.60
CA LEU A 49 1.55 11.38 -4.24
C LEU A 49 1.16 10.02 -3.66
N MET A 50 0.23 10.00 -2.73
CA MET A 50 -0.19 8.73 -2.12
C MET A 50 -0.97 7.84 -3.09
N VAL A 51 -1.76 8.41 -4.00
CA VAL A 51 -2.44 7.63 -5.03
C VAL A 51 -1.41 7.05 -5.99
N ASP A 52 -0.48 7.87 -6.46
CA ASP A 52 0.60 7.48 -7.37
C ASP A 52 1.50 6.39 -6.76
N VAL A 53 1.88 6.53 -5.49
CA VAL A 53 2.66 5.51 -4.75
C VAL A 53 1.91 4.18 -4.66
N VAL A 54 0.61 4.21 -4.42
CA VAL A 54 -0.19 2.99 -4.33
C VAL A 54 -0.36 2.40 -5.71
N ASP A 55 -0.52 3.20 -6.78
CA ASP A 55 -0.56 2.71 -8.16
C ASP A 55 0.77 2.09 -8.60
N ASN A 56 1.91 2.65 -8.19
CA ASN A 56 3.24 2.10 -8.46
C ASN A 56 3.49 0.76 -7.76
N ILE A 57 3.00 0.60 -6.52
CA ILE A 57 3.19 -0.63 -5.72
C ILE A 57 2.11 -1.67 -6.00
N LYS A 58 0.94 -1.26 -6.51
CA LYS A 58 -0.16 -2.17 -6.81
C LYS A 58 0.36 -3.29 -7.71
N PRO A 59 0.11 -4.56 -7.36
CA PRO A 59 0.31 -5.64 -8.28
C PRO A 59 -0.60 -5.41 -9.50
N ILE A 60 -0.02 -4.98 -10.62
CA ILE A 60 -0.73 -4.68 -11.86
C ILE A 60 -1.39 -5.98 -12.33
N CYS A 61 -2.71 -6.08 -12.17
CA CYS A 61 -3.52 -6.96 -12.99
C CYS A 61 -4.20 -6.06 -14.00
N GLU A 62 -3.54 -5.81 -15.12
CA GLU A 62 -4.30 -5.44 -16.30
C GLU A 62 -5.00 -6.70 -16.79
N GLU A 63 -6.31 -6.54 -17.03
CA GLU A 63 -7.17 -7.58 -17.58
C GLU A 63 -6.47 -8.26 -18.75
N VAL A 64 -6.49 -9.59 -18.76
CA VAL A 64 -6.04 -10.39 -19.90
C VAL A 64 -6.92 -10.03 -21.10
N LYS A 65 -6.55 -8.98 -21.85
CA LYS A 65 -6.82 -8.89 -23.27
C LYS A 65 -5.65 -9.58 -23.94
N VAL A 66 -5.89 -10.82 -24.36
CA VAL A 66 -5.01 -11.54 -25.28
C VAL A 66 -4.96 -10.74 -26.58
N GLY A 67 -4.02 -9.82 -26.65
CA GLY A 67 -3.68 -9.00 -27.80
C GLY A 67 -2.16 -8.90 -27.82
N VAL A 68 -1.58 -9.61 -28.76
CA VAL A 68 -0.14 -9.75 -29.03
C VAL A 68 0.62 -8.42 -28.89
N ALA A 69 1.78 -8.49 -28.24
CA ALA A 69 2.80 -7.46 -28.09
C ALA A 69 2.41 -6.25 -27.22
N ASP A 70 2.79 -6.31 -25.92
CA ASP A 70 3.58 -5.27 -25.23
C ASP A 70 3.71 -5.63 -23.73
N ASN A 71 4.95 -5.75 -23.25
CA ASN A 71 5.37 -5.77 -21.84
C ASN A 71 4.49 -6.53 -20.83
N ILE A 72 4.61 -7.86 -20.84
CA ILE A 72 4.07 -8.79 -19.83
C ILE A 72 4.55 -8.36 -18.42
N LYS A 73 3.68 -7.68 -17.65
CA LYS A 73 3.77 -7.59 -16.20
C LYS A 73 2.43 -8.00 -15.55
N PRO A 74 2.05 -9.29 -15.57
CA PRO A 74 0.92 -9.76 -14.78
C PRO A 74 1.42 -9.98 -13.35
N ILE A 75 1.00 -9.15 -12.39
CA ILE A 75 1.27 -9.42 -10.98
C ILE A 75 0.05 -10.12 -10.39
N CYS A 76 -0.04 -11.43 -10.67
CA CYS A 76 -1.03 -12.35 -10.12
C CYS A 76 -0.61 -12.75 -8.68
N GLU A 77 -1.59 -12.95 -7.79
CA GLU A 77 -1.30 -13.58 -6.49
C GLU A 77 -1.29 -15.09 -6.66
N VAL A 78 -0.31 -15.75 -6.04
CA VAL A 78 -0.23 -17.20 -6.01
C VAL A 78 -1.21 -17.72 -4.95
N VAL A 79 -2.20 -18.47 -5.40
CA VAL A 79 -3.15 -19.18 -4.54
C VAL A 79 -2.70 -20.63 -4.43
N LYS A 80 -2.56 -21.11 -3.19
CA LYS A 80 -2.23 -22.50 -2.92
C LYS A 80 -3.47 -23.37 -3.09
N VAL A 81 -3.45 -24.27 -4.07
CA VAL A 81 -4.55 -25.19 -4.37
C VAL A 81 -4.10 -26.61 -4.08
N GLY A 82 -4.86 -27.32 -3.23
CA GLY A 82 -4.60 -28.72 -2.94
C GLY A 82 -5.26 -29.63 -3.98
N VAL A 83 -4.45 -30.43 -4.67
CA VAL A 83 -4.92 -31.46 -5.61
C VAL A 83 -4.15 -32.75 -5.36
N ALA A 84 -4.86 -33.87 -5.21
CA ALA A 84 -4.29 -35.22 -5.10
C ALA A 84 -3.10 -35.32 -4.10
N CYS A 85 -3.32 -34.93 -2.85
CA CYS A 85 -2.33 -34.96 -1.77
C CYS A 85 -1.08 -34.08 -1.98
N THR A 86 -1.10 -33.19 -2.98
CA THR A 86 -0.04 -32.21 -3.28
C THR A 86 -0.62 -30.79 -3.26
N ILE A 87 0.19 -29.80 -2.88
CA ILE A 87 -0.19 -28.39 -2.89
C ILE A 87 0.52 -27.71 -4.06
N TYR A 88 -0.26 -27.15 -4.99
CA TYR A 88 0.25 -26.43 -6.15
C TYR A 88 0.05 -24.92 -5.97
N ASP A 89 1.00 -24.16 -6.50
CA ASP A 89 0.97 -22.70 -6.55
C ASP A 89 0.31 -22.26 -7.87
N VAL A 90 -0.92 -21.79 -7.81
CA VAL A 90 -1.70 -21.40 -8.99
C VAL A 90 -1.83 -19.88 -9.05
N PRO A 91 -1.42 -19.21 -10.15
CA PRO A 91 -1.58 -17.78 -10.29
C PRO A 91 -3.06 -17.40 -10.49
N GLY A 92 -3.58 -16.50 -9.66
CA GLY A 92 -4.94 -15.97 -9.74
C GLY A 92 -4.97 -14.45 -9.92
N ILE A 93 -5.99 -13.97 -10.63
CA ILE A 93 -6.23 -12.53 -10.82
C ILE A 93 -6.72 -11.93 -9.49
N VAL A 94 -6.13 -10.80 -9.10
CA VAL A 94 -6.43 -10.12 -7.84
C VAL A 94 -7.37 -8.96 -8.11
N ALA A 95 -8.48 -8.88 -7.37
CA ALA A 95 -9.40 -7.75 -7.45
C ALA A 95 -8.72 -6.41 -7.05
N ARG A 96 -9.11 -5.30 -7.67
CA ARG A 96 -8.53 -3.96 -7.44
C ARG A 96 -8.48 -3.54 -5.97
N ASP A 97 -9.53 -3.81 -5.19
CA ASP A 97 -9.56 -3.51 -3.75
C ASP A 97 -8.50 -4.29 -2.95
N ARG A 98 -8.22 -5.53 -3.38
CA ARG A 98 -7.21 -6.39 -2.76
C ARG A 98 -5.81 -5.93 -3.14
N GLN A 99 -5.60 -5.50 -4.39
CA GLN A 99 -4.33 -4.90 -4.81
C GLN A 99 -3.99 -3.64 -3.98
N GLN A 100 -4.96 -2.73 -3.83
CA GLN A 100 -4.81 -1.54 -2.97
C GLN A 100 -4.47 -1.92 -1.52
N THR A 101 -5.18 -2.91 -0.98
CA THR A 101 -4.94 -3.40 0.38
C THR A 101 -3.55 -4.01 0.55
N LEU A 102 -3.09 -4.81 -0.42
CA LEU A 102 -1.77 -5.43 -0.41
C LEU A 102 -0.67 -4.37 -0.51
N ALA A 103 -0.80 -3.40 -1.40
CA ALA A 103 0.14 -2.29 -1.53
C ALA A 103 0.30 -1.53 -0.21
N ILE A 104 -0.81 -1.14 0.43
CA ILE A 104 -0.78 -0.47 1.76
C ILE A 104 -0.08 -1.35 2.79
N ARG A 105 -0.33 -2.67 2.80
CA ARG A 105 0.30 -3.60 3.74
C ARG A 105 1.81 -3.73 3.51
N TRP A 106 2.26 -3.74 2.26
CA TRP A 106 3.68 -3.85 1.92
C TRP A 106 4.45 -2.61 2.36
N ILE A 107 3.95 -1.40 2.05
CA ILE A 107 4.54 -0.13 2.50
C ILE A 107 4.67 -0.10 4.03
N LEU A 108 3.58 -0.42 4.74
CA LEU A 108 3.57 -0.42 6.20
C LEU A 108 4.49 -1.50 6.80
N GLY A 109 4.61 -2.64 6.13
CA GLY A 109 5.49 -3.74 6.52
C GLY A 109 6.97 -3.39 6.35
N ALA A 110 7.32 -2.76 5.22
CA ALA A 110 8.68 -2.27 4.95
C ALA A 110 9.10 -1.20 5.97
N ALA A 111 8.25 -0.20 6.21
CA ALA A 111 8.47 0.82 7.23
C ALA A 111 8.68 0.23 8.63
N PHE A 112 8.04 -0.92 8.94
CA PHE A 112 8.23 -1.60 10.21
C PHE A 112 9.55 -2.37 10.28
N LYS A 113 9.95 -3.06 9.20
CA LYS A 113 11.25 -3.72 9.10
C LYS A 113 12.38 -2.69 9.28
N GLN A 114 12.29 -1.53 8.62
CA GLN A 114 13.23 -0.44 8.81
C GLN A 114 13.27 0.08 10.24
N ARG A 115 12.10 0.25 10.88
CA ARG A 115 12.02 0.68 12.28
C ARG A 115 12.75 -0.29 13.22
N ILE A 116 12.61 -1.60 13.01
CA ILE A 116 13.30 -2.60 13.84
C ILE A 116 14.81 -2.54 13.61
N SER A 117 15.23 -2.48 12.34
CA SER A 117 16.65 -2.50 11.97
C SER A 117 17.40 -1.27 12.47
N TYR A 118 16.89 -0.06 12.20
CA TYR A 118 17.60 1.19 12.46
C TYR A 118 17.16 1.90 13.76
N ARG A 119 16.17 1.36 14.49
CA ARG A 119 15.56 1.98 15.69
C ARG A 119 15.08 3.43 15.47
N ILE A 120 14.64 3.75 14.27
CA ILE A 120 14.18 5.08 13.88
C ILE A 120 12.68 5.26 14.22
N SER A 121 12.24 6.50 14.43
CA SER A 121 10.83 6.84 14.60
C SER A 121 10.00 6.41 13.38
N LEU A 122 8.84 5.82 13.60
CA LEU A 122 7.98 5.29 12.55
C LEU A 122 7.58 6.33 11.49
N GLU A 123 7.39 7.57 11.89
CA GLU A 123 7.04 8.68 10.99
C GLU A 123 8.11 8.91 9.93
N LYS A 124 9.39 8.78 10.31
CA LYS A 124 10.55 8.92 9.41
C LYS A 124 10.68 7.73 8.47
N CYS A 125 10.53 6.51 8.98
CA CYS A 125 10.56 5.30 8.15
C CYS A 125 9.43 5.31 7.12
N SER A 126 8.21 5.66 7.56
CA SER A 126 7.05 5.73 6.65
C SER A 126 7.25 6.80 5.58
N PHE A 127 7.90 7.92 5.92
CA PHE A 127 8.25 8.96 4.95
C PHE A 127 9.29 8.47 3.93
N ALA A 128 10.35 7.80 4.39
CA ALA A 128 11.40 7.27 3.51
C ALA A 128 10.86 6.23 2.52
N GLU A 129 10.00 5.32 2.99
CA GLU A 129 9.36 4.30 2.14
C GLU A 129 8.40 4.90 1.11
N ILE A 130 7.70 5.99 1.46
CA ILE A 130 6.84 6.69 0.51
C ILE A 130 7.68 7.36 -0.57
N LEU A 131 8.83 7.95 -0.23
CA LEU A 131 9.75 8.53 -1.21
C LEU A 131 10.41 7.49 -2.11
N ASP A 132 10.77 6.32 -1.57
CA ASP A 132 11.37 5.22 -2.34
C ASP A 132 10.36 4.57 -3.32
N ALA A 133 9.07 4.72 -3.03
CA ALA A 133 7.98 4.20 -3.85
C ALA A 133 7.44 5.18 -4.91
N CYS A 134 7.85 6.45 -4.85
CA CYS A 134 7.54 7.45 -5.87
C CYS A 134 8.46 7.27 -7.08
#